data_AF-A0A955DP52-F1
#
_entry.id   AF-A0A955DP52-F1
#
_cell.length_a   1.000
_cell.length_b   1.000
_cell.length_c   1.000
_cell.angle_alpha   90.00
_cell.angle_beta   90.00
_cell.angle_gamma   90.00
#
_symmetry.space_group_name_H-M   'P 1'
#
loop_
_entity.id
_entity.type
_entity.pdbx_description
1 polymer ?
#
loop_
_entity_poly.entity_id
_entity_poly.type
_entity_poly.pdbx_seq_one_letter_code
_entity_poly.pdbx_strand_id
1 'polypeptide(L)'
;AMTIMASTQAPHARDTQKDDAFDEEIWRDLERLDQVELTPELMTRCLEIARVINPELARKLTLLRDNNPELFRKRLLINGRQLISLAQLKERDPQLYSIKVAHLLIDVEVADFASQFRDALRDGDVDQVNRLEPILMQRVNAQVILSLTERERYLDRLREHIVRLECELEDDRTAVDRLVDNRFREVLGDEVSLWSKYVVDRRP
;
A
#
# COMPACT_ATOMS: atom_id res chain seq x y z
N ALA A 1 13.08 -47.58 -39.81
CA ALA A 1 11.73 -47.05 -39.55
C ALA A 1 11.45 -47.18 -38.05
N MET A 2 11.56 -46.09 -37.30
CA MET A 2 11.13 -46.01 -35.90
C MET A 2 10.82 -44.55 -35.60
N THR A 3 9.52 -44.26 -35.51
CA THR A 3 8.94 -42.95 -35.22
C THR A 3 8.92 -42.78 -33.71
N ILE A 4 9.65 -41.80 -33.18
CA ILE A 4 9.49 -41.34 -31.79
C ILE A 4 8.73 -40.01 -31.86
N MET A 5 7.50 -40.02 -31.35
CA MET A 5 6.69 -38.83 -31.15
C MET A 5 7.25 -38.02 -29.97
N ALA A 6 7.74 -36.82 -30.24
CA ALA A 6 8.04 -35.84 -29.21
C ALA A 6 6.74 -35.10 -28.84
N SER A 7 6.22 -35.42 -27.65
CA SER A 7 5.14 -34.69 -26.99
C SER A 7 5.56 -33.25 -26.75
N THR A 8 4.91 -32.30 -27.43
CA THR A 8 5.07 -30.86 -27.19
C THR A 8 4.18 -30.48 -26.02
N GLN A 9 4.77 -30.33 -24.84
CA GLN A 9 4.09 -29.84 -23.65
C GLN A 9 4.24 -28.31 -23.63
N ALA A 10 3.12 -27.61 -23.80
CA ALA A 10 3.04 -26.15 -23.76
C ALA A 10 3.48 -25.60 -22.39
N PRO A 11 4.10 -24.40 -22.33
CA PRO A 11 4.49 -23.81 -21.05
C PRO A 11 3.24 -23.44 -20.25
N HIS A 12 3.16 -23.98 -19.04
CA HIS A 12 2.16 -23.64 -18.04
C HIS A 12 2.13 -22.12 -17.84
N ALA A 13 0.98 -21.51 -18.14
CA ALA A 13 0.63 -20.18 -17.65
C ALA A 13 0.64 -20.22 -16.12
N ARG A 14 1.71 -19.70 -15.51
CA ARG A 14 1.81 -19.49 -14.07
C ARG A 14 0.90 -18.33 -13.68
N ASP A 15 -0.21 -18.67 -13.05
CA ASP A 15 -0.77 -18.08 -11.82
C ASP A 15 -0.23 -16.69 -11.37
N THR A 16 -0.30 -15.67 -12.22
CA THR A 16 -0.03 -14.25 -11.87
C THR A 16 -1.19 -13.60 -11.13
N GLN A 17 -2.31 -14.30 -10.97
CA GLN A 17 -3.57 -13.70 -10.51
C GLN A 17 -3.64 -13.47 -8.99
N LYS A 18 -2.68 -14.00 -8.21
CA LYS A 18 -2.64 -13.84 -6.74
C LYS A 18 -1.75 -12.70 -6.25
N ASP A 19 -0.77 -12.26 -7.03
CA ASP A 19 0.07 -11.12 -6.63
C ASP A 19 -0.67 -9.79 -6.86
N ASP A 20 -1.55 -9.71 -7.87
CA ASP A 20 -2.37 -8.53 -8.16
C ASP A 20 -3.40 -8.21 -7.04
N ALA A 21 -3.88 -9.23 -6.32
CA ALA A 21 -4.90 -9.05 -5.28
C ALA A 21 -4.36 -8.38 -3.99
N PHE A 22 -3.07 -8.56 -3.68
CA PHE A 22 -2.41 -7.87 -2.57
C PHE A 22 -2.15 -6.39 -2.92
N ASP A 23 -1.88 -6.11 -4.20
CA ASP A 23 -1.78 -4.75 -4.72
C ASP A 23 -3.13 -4.01 -4.70
N GLU A 24 -4.27 -4.68 -4.96
CA GLU A 24 -5.59 -4.03 -4.92
C GLU A 24 -6.00 -3.46 -3.54
N GLU A 25 -5.57 -4.07 -2.43
CA GLU A 25 -5.85 -3.54 -1.09
C GLU A 25 -4.96 -2.34 -0.75
N ILE A 26 -3.71 -2.34 -1.26
CA ILE A 26 -2.83 -1.17 -1.32
C ILE A 26 -3.48 -0.06 -2.15
N TRP A 27 -4.16 -0.41 -3.25
CA TRP A 27 -4.91 0.54 -4.07
C TRP A 27 -6.14 1.13 -3.36
N ARG A 28 -6.78 0.46 -2.41
CA ARG A 28 -7.89 1.05 -1.62
C ARG A 28 -7.44 2.11 -0.61
N ASP A 29 -6.28 1.92 0.02
CA ASP A 29 -5.69 2.99 0.82
C ASP A 29 -5.13 4.14 -0.07
N LEU A 30 -4.75 3.83 -1.32
CA LEU A 30 -4.41 4.81 -2.35
C LEU A 30 -5.63 5.51 -2.99
N GLU A 31 -6.82 4.91 -3.00
CA GLU A 31 -8.05 5.54 -3.53
C GLU A 31 -8.49 6.74 -2.68
N ARG A 32 -8.10 6.78 -1.40
CA ARG A 32 -8.23 7.98 -0.56
C ARG A 32 -7.34 9.15 -1.02
N LEU A 33 -6.40 8.93 -1.95
CA LEU A 33 -5.51 9.97 -2.47
C LEU A 33 -6.21 11.00 -3.39
N ASP A 34 -7.39 10.68 -3.94
CA ASP A 34 -8.14 11.65 -4.75
C ASP A 34 -8.67 12.84 -3.92
N GLN A 35 -8.58 12.77 -2.59
CA GLN A 35 -8.90 13.87 -1.67
C GLN A 35 -7.67 14.59 -1.09
N VAL A 36 -6.45 14.19 -1.49
CA VAL A 36 -5.22 14.73 -0.87
C VAL A 36 -4.87 16.08 -1.49
N GLU A 37 -4.99 17.12 -0.68
CA GLU A 37 -4.49 18.43 -1.04
C GLU A 37 -2.95 18.42 -1.09
N LEU A 38 -2.40 18.71 -2.28
CA LEU A 38 -0.95 18.82 -2.44
C LEU A 38 -0.42 20.09 -1.79
N THR A 39 0.00 19.98 -0.54
CA THR A 39 0.70 21.08 0.15
C THR A 39 2.16 21.19 -0.31
N PRO A 40 2.79 22.37 -0.19
CA PRO A 40 4.22 22.54 -0.45
C PRO A 40 5.12 21.58 0.34
N GLU A 41 4.73 21.27 1.57
CA GLU A 41 5.42 20.33 2.46
C GLU A 41 5.34 18.90 1.92
N LEU A 42 4.14 18.47 1.49
CA LEU A 42 3.95 17.15 0.90
C LEU A 42 4.73 16.98 -0.40
N MET A 43 4.74 18.02 -1.24
CA MET A 43 5.54 18.05 -2.47
C MET A 43 7.04 17.94 -2.19
N THR A 44 7.52 18.59 -1.14
CA THR A 44 8.93 18.53 -0.72
C THR A 44 9.30 17.12 -0.27
N ARG A 45 8.45 16.48 0.53
CA ARG A 45 8.64 15.08 0.97
C ARG A 45 8.63 14.09 -0.19
N CYS A 46 7.77 14.31 -1.19
CA CYS A 46 7.76 13.48 -2.40
C CYS A 46 9.12 13.55 -3.13
N LEU A 47 9.74 14.73 -3.20
CA LEU A 47 11.09 14.87 -3.78
C LEU A 47 12.15 14.18 -2.94
N GLU A 48 12.08 14.24 -1.61
CA GLU A 48 13.00 13.51 -0.72
C GLU A 48 12.91 12.00 -0.94
N ILE A 49 11.69 11.46 -1.01
CA ILE A 49 11.46 10.03 -1.25
C ILE A 49 11.96 9.64 -2.65
N ALA A 50 11.68 10.47 -3.66
CA ALA A 50 12.22 10.27 -4.99
C ALA A 50 13.76 10.22 -4.97
N ARG A 51 14.45 11.05 -4.18
CA ARG A 51 15.92 11.00 -4.09
C ARG A 51 16.43 9.67 -3.53
N VAL A 52 15.69 9.07 -2.60
CA VAL A 52 16.06 7.78 -2.00
C VAL A 52 15.88 6.65 -3.01
N ILE A 53 14.75 6.63 -3.73
CA ILE A 53 14.38 5.49 -4.59
C ILE A 53 14.98 5.61 -5.99
N ASN A 54 14.98 6.81 -6.56
CA ASN A 54 15.47 7.09 -7.91
C ASN A 54 16.04 8.52 -8.00
N PRO A 55 17.34 8.71 -7.73
CA PRO A 55 17.99 10.02 -7.75
C PRO A 55 17.81 10.78 -9.07
N GLU A 56 17.79 10.08 -10.20
CA GLU A 56 17.59 10.68 -11.52
C GLU A 56 16.18 11.21 -11.71
N LEU A 57 15.16 10.46 -11.26
CA LEU A 57 13.79 10.94 -11.21
C LEU A 57 13.68 12.18 -10.32
N ALA A 58 14.32 12.16 -9.14
CA ALA A 58 14.30 13.30 -8.24
C ALA A 58 14.93 14.56 -8.85
N ARG A 59 16.04 14.41 -9.58
CA ARG A 59 16.68 15.49 -10.32
C ARG A 59 15.75 16.07 -11.38
N LYS A 60 15.10 15.21 -12.18
CA LYS A 60 14.11 15.62 -13.20
C LYS A 60 12.92 16.34 -12.58
N LEU A 61 12.39 15.83 -11.47
CA LEU A 61 11.28 16.43 -10.75
C LEU A 61 11.65 17.77 -10.10
N THR A 62 12.87 17.89 -9.56
CA THR A 62 13.39 19.14 -9.00
C THR A 62 13.50 20.21 -10.09
N LEU A 63 14.09 19.87 -11.24
CA LEU A 63 14.17 20.77 -12.38
C LEU A 63 12.79 21.19 -12.89
N LEU A 64 11.82 20.26 -12.90
CA LEU A 64 10.45 20.56 -13.30
C LEU A 64 9.78 21.52 -12.32
N ARG A 65 9.95 21.32 -11.01
CA ARG A 65 9.45 22.23 -9.97
C ARG A 65 10.00 23.64 -10.13
N ASP A 66 11.31 23.76 -10.35
CA ASP A 66 11.98 25.07 -10.39
C ASP A 66 11.61 25.85 -11.67
N ASN A 67 11.38 25.17 -12.79
CA ASN A 67 11.01 25.81 -14.07
C ASN A 67 9.50 26.01 -14.24
N ASN A 68 8.68 25.07 -13.77
CA ASN A 68 7.22 25.10 -13.93
C ASN A 68 6.51 24.38 -12.77
N PRO A 69 6.28 25.08 -11.64
CA PRO A 69 5.66 24.51 -10.44
C PRO A 69 4.29 23.88 -10.69
N GLU A 70 3.48 24.49 -11.55
CA GLU A 70 2.13 23.98 -11.89
C GLU A 70 2.20 22.65 -12.64
N LEU A 71 3.14 22.54 -13.59
CA LEU A 71 3.35 21.29 -14.32
C LEU A 71 3.94 20.20 -13.42
N PHE A 72 4.80 20.56 -12.48
CA PHE A 72 5.27 19.64 -11.44
C PHE A 72 4.12 19.12 -10.58
N ARG A 73 3.25 20.00 -10.07
CA ARG A 73 2.06 19.62 -9.28
C ARG A 73 1.16 18.65 -10.04
N LYS A 74 0.83 18.97 -11.30
CA LYS A 74 0.04 18.08 -12.16
C LYS A 74 0.71 16.73 -12.38
N ARG A 75 2.02 16.73 -12.63
CA ARG A 75 2.77 15.50 -12.85
C ARG A 75 2.84 14.63 -11.60
N LEU A 76 2.90 15.23 -10.42
CA LEU A 76 2.88 14.53 -9.15
C LEU A 76 1.50 13.91 -8.86
N LEU A 77 0.40 14.57 -9.25
CA LEU A 77 -0.95 13.99 -9.13
C LEU A 77 -1.16 12.77 -10.05
N ILE A 78 -0.69 12.87 -11.29
CA ILE A 78 -0.93 11.84 -12.31
C ILE A 78 0.03 10.66 -12.12
N ASN A 79 1.32 10.94 -11.99
CA ASN A 79 2.38 9.92 -12.01
C ASN A 79 3.08 9.75 -10.66
N GLY A 80 2.81 10.62 -9.69
CA GLY A 80 3.47 10.63 -8.39
C GLY A 80 2.62 10.05 -7.26
N ARG A 81 1.49 9.40 -7.55
CA ARG A 81 0.60 8.79 -6.53
C ARG A 81 1.37 7.89 -5.56
N GLN A 82 2.31 7.09 -6.06
CA GLN A 82 3.16 6.25 -5.23
C GLN A 82 4.07 7.07 -4.30
N LEU A 83 4.67 8.17 -4.79
CA LEU A 83 5.48 9.07 -3.94
C LEU A 83 4.64 9.78 -2.88
N ILE A 84 3.42 10.19 -3.23
CA ILE A 84 2.46 10.80 -2.30
C ILE A 84 2.09 9.80 -1.19
N SER A 85 1.78 8.57 -1.57
CA SER A 85 1.47 7.49 -0.62
C SER A 85 2.62 7.22 0.33
N LEU A 86 3.83 7.08 -0.20
CA LEU A 86 5.02 6.88 0.62
C LEU A 86 5.28 8.07 1.56
N ALA A 87 5.00 9.30 1.12
CA ALA A 87 5.16 10.49 1.94
C ALA A 87 4.20 10.51 3.13
N GLN A 88 2.95 10.10 2.93
CA GLN A 88 1.97 9.96 4.00
C GLN A 88 2.28 8.76 4.90
N LEU A 89 2.70 7.65 4.30
CA LEU A 89 3.05 6.44 5.02
C LEU A 89 4.23 6.68 5.97
N LYS A 90 5.21 7.49 5.55
CA LYS A 90 6.36 7.89 6.39
C LYS A 90 5.93 8.54 7.71
N GLU A 91 4.81 9.26 7.73
CA GLU A 91 4.29 9.88 8.95
C GLU A 91 3.42 8.91 9.76
N ARG A 92 2.55 8.15 9.09
CA ARG A 92 1.54 7.31 9.76
C ARG A 92 2.10 5.99 10.26
N ASP A 93 3.01 5.39 9.50
CA ASP A 93 3.65 4.11 9.81
C ASP A 93 5.10 4.08 9.26
N PRO A 94 6.06 4.64 10.01
CA PRO A 94 7.46 4.70 9.59
C PRO A 94 8.07 3.31 9.32
N GLN A 95 7.59 2.27 10.00
CA GLN A 95 8.09 0.91 9.82
C GLN A 95 7.63 0.35 8.47
N LEU A 96 6.33 0.44 8.15
CA LEU A 96 5.86 0.02 6.83
C LEU A 96 6.49 0.85 5.71
N TYR A 97 6.67 2.16 5.93
CA TYR A 97 7.41 3.01 4.99
C TYR A 97 8.80 2.44 4.69
N SER A 98 9.58 2.05 5.71
CA SER A 98 10.91 1.50 5.48
C SER A 98 10.89 0.19 4.69
N ILE A 99 9.90 -0.68 4.94
CA ILE A 99 9.73 -1.94 4.20
C ILE A 99 9.37 -1.66 2.73
N LYS A 100 8.44 -0.73 2.48
CA LYS A 100 8.04 -0.33 1.12
C LYS A 100 9.18 0.32 0.33
N VAL A 101 9.99 1.16 0.96
CA VAL A 101 11.18 1.73 0.28
C VAL A 101 12.20 0.64 -0.03
N ALA A 102 12.44 -0.29 0.88
CA ALA A 102 13.34 -1.43 0.63
C ALA A 102 12.85 -2.31 -0.52
N HIS A 103 11.54 -2.54 -0.64
CA HIS A 103 10.91 -3.20 -1.78
C HIS A 103 11.20 -2.50 -3.11
N LEU A 104 10.96 -1.20 -3.19
CA LEU A 104 11.17 -0.49 -4.44
C LEU A 104 12.63 -0.48 -4.88
N LEU A 105 13.56 -0.45 -3.91
CA LEU A 105 14.98 -0.57 -4.20
C LEU A 105 15.35 -1.98 -4.67
N ILE A 106 14.86 -3.04 -4.00
CA ILE A 106 15.15 -4.42 -4.40
C ILE A 106 14.54 -4.75 -5.76
N ASP A 107 13.36 -4.22 -6.10
CA ASP A 107 12.70 -4.42 -7.39
C ASP A 107 13.54 -3.87 -8.55
N VAL A 108 14.13 -2.67 -8.37
CA VAL A 108 15.04 -2.07 -9.34
C VAL A 108 16.27 -2.96 -9.53
N GLU A 109 16.89 -3.40 -8.44
CA GLU A 109 18.07 -4.28 -8.50
C GLU A 109 17.74 -5.61 -9.18
N VAL A 110 16.61 -6.24 -8.84
CA VAL A 110 16.15 -7.49 -9.47
C VAL A 110 15.93 -7.28 -10.96
N ALA A 111 15.27 -6.19 -11.37
CA ALA A 111 15.04 -5.90 -12.78
C ALA A 111 16.35 -5.71 -13.56
N ASP A 112 17.30 -4.96 -13.00
CA ASP A 112 18.61 -4.70 -13.60
C ASP A 112 19.43 -5.98 -13.74
N PHE A 113 19.54 -6.79 -12.67
CA PHE A 113 20.27 -8.06 -12.72
C PHE A 113 19.58 -9.09 -13.62
N ALA A 114 18.25 -9.14 -13.63
CA ALA A 114 17.51 -10.03 -14.52
C ALA A 114 17.70 -9.64 -15.99
N SER A 115 17.80 -8.34 -16.31
CA SER A 115 18.12 -7.89 -17.67
C SER A 115 19.52 -8.34 -18.07
N GLN A 116 20.53 -8.05 -17.25
CA GLN A 116 21.91 -8.45 -17.53
C GLN A 116 22.06 -9.98 -17.67
N PHE A 117 21.34 -10.73 -16.84
CA PHE A 117 21.35 -12.20 -16.90
C PHE A 117 20.75 -12.72 -18.22
N ARG A 118 19.64 -12.14 -18.68
CA ARG A 118 19.04 -12.50 -19.97
C ARG A 118 19.92 -12.12 -21.15
N ASP A 119 20.59 -10.97 -21.09
CA ASP A 119 21.54 -10.54 -22.12
C ASP A 119 22.73 -11.51 -22.20
N ALA A 120 23.32 -11.89 -21.06
CA ALA A 120 24.41 -12.87 -21.01
C ALA A 120 24.00 -14.24 -21.56
N LEU A 121 22.78 -14.70 -21.25
CA LEU A 121 22.22 -15.94 -21.83
C LEU A 121 22.08 -15.85 -23.35
N ARG A 122 21.59 -14.72 -23.87
CA ARG A 122 21.42 -14.50 -25.31
C ARG A 122 22.77 -14.49 -26.03
N ASP A 123 23.78 -13.89 -25.41
CA ASP A 123 25.10 -13.72 -26.00
C ASP A 123 26.00 -14.97 -25.82
N GLY A 124 25.54 -15.96 -25.04
CA GLY A 124 26.27 -17.21 -24.78
C GLY A 124 27.45 -17.05 -23.82
N ASP A 125 27.50 -15.96 -23.04
CA ASP A 125 28.58 -15.70 -22.07
C ASP A 125 28.35 -16.49 -20.78
N VAL A 126 28.85 -17.72 -20.77
CA VAL A 126 28.74 -18.66 -19.63
C VAL A 126 29.38 -18.11 -18.36
N ASP A 127 30.49 -17.37 -18.47
CA ASP A 127 31.18 -16.81 -17.30
C ASP A 127 30.39 -15.67 -16.65
N GLN A 128 29.70 -14.85 -17.45
CA GLN A 128 28.80 -13.83 -16.93
C GLN A 128 27.53 -14.43 -16.32
N VAL A 129 26.95 -15.46 -16.95
CA VAL A 129 25.80 -16.20 -16.40
C VAL A 129 26.13 -16.77 -15.01
N ASN A 130 27.26 -17.49 -14.89
CA ASN A 130 27.70 -18.08 -13.62
C ASN A 130 27.97 -17.04 -12.52
N ARG A 131 28.35 -15.81 -12.88
CA ARG A 131 28.54 -14.71 -11.93
C ARG A 131 27.22 -14.05 -11.51
N LEU A 132 26.30 -13.87 -12.44
CA LEU A 132 25.04 -13.16 -12.21
C LEU A 132 23.97 -14.02 -11.53
N GLU A 133 23.94 -15.33 -11.79
CA GLU A 133 22.96 -16.26 -11.21
C GLU A 133 22.86 -16.16 -9.67
N PRO A 134 23.95 -16.34 -8.88
CA PRO A 134 23.85 -16.30 -7.42
C PRO A 134 23.45 -14.92 -6.90
N ILE A 135 23.83 -13.84 -7.60
CA ILE A 135 23.46 -12.46 -7.23
C ILE A 135 21.95 -12.26 -7.43
N LEU A 136 21.43 -12.65 -8.60
CA LEU A 136 20.01 -12.54 -8.89
C LEU A 136 19.19 -13.39 -7.91
N MET A 137 19.62 -14.62 -7.63
CA MET A 137 18.97 -15.51 -6.66
C MET A 137 18.94 -14.90 -5.26
N GLN A 138 20.04 -14.27 -4.83
CA GLN A 138 20.12 -13.56 -3.55
C GLN A 138 19.13 -12.39 -3.49
N ARG A 139 19.02 -11.60 -4.57
CA ARG A 139 18.12 -10.45 -4.64
C ARG A 139 16.65 -10.85 -4.65
N VAL A 140 16.29 -11.89 -5.42
CA VAL A 140 14.93 -12.45 -5.41
C VAL A 140 14.58 -13.02 -4.03
N ASN A 141 15.52 -13.68 -3.35
CA ASN A 141 15.27 -14.15 -1.98
C ASN A 141 15.02 -12.98 -1.01
N ALA A 142 15.81 -11.91 -1.09
CA ALA A 142 15.58 -10.71 -0.29
C ALA A 142 14.22 -10.07 -0.57
N GLN A 143 13.80 -10.02 -1.84
CA GLN A 143 12.47 -9.54 -2.24
C GLN A 143 11.35 -10.36 -1.60
N VAL A 144 11.44 -11.69 -1.64
CA VAL A 144 10.45 -12.58 -1.00
C VAL A 144 10.40 -12.36 0.51
N ILE A 145 11.55 -12.25 1.18
CA ILE A 145 11.61 -11.98 2.62
C ILE A 145 10.91 -10.66 2.96
N LEU A 146 11.22 -9.60 2.21
CA LEU A 146 10.56 -8.30 2.40
C LEU A 146 9.04 -8.39 2.19
N SER A 147 8.57 -9.18 1.22
CA SER A 147 7.13 -9.38 0.96
C SER A 147 6.45 -10.08 2.13
N LEU A 148 7.11 -11.06 2.73
CA LEU A 148 6.61 -11.75 3.92
C LEU A 148 6.56 -10.80 5.13
N THR A 149 7.63 -10.06 5.39
CA THR A 149 7.67 -9.07 6.48
C THR A 149 6.60 -7.99 6.32
N GLU A 150 6.33 -7.55 5.08
CA GLU A 150 5.25 -6.60 4.82
C GLU A 150 3.88 -7.19 5.17
N ARG A 151 3.61 -8.43 4.74
CA ARG A 151 2.36 -9.14 5.03
C ARG A 151 2.18 -9.38 6.53
N GLU A 152 3.24 -9.75 7.24
CA GLU A 152 3.23 -9.86 8.70
C GLU A 152 2.84 -8.54 9.36
N ARG A 153 3.43 -7.42 8.92
CA ARG A 153 3.09 -6.09 9.43
C ARG A 153 1.64 -5.70 9.15
N TYR A 154 1.09 -6.11 8.01
CA TYR A 154 -0.33 -5.91 7.71
C TYR A 154 -1.22 -6.71 8.67
N LEU A 155 -0.90 -7.98 8.91
CA LEU A 155 -1.62 -8.82 9.87
C LEU A 155 -1.60 -8.23 11.28
N ASP A 156 -0.46 -7.68 11.72
CA ASP A 156 -0.37 -7.04 13.02
C ASP A 156 -1.28 -5.81 13.13
N ARG A 157 -1.35 -4.97 12.10
CA ARG A 157 -2.27 -3.82 12.08
C ARG A 157 -3.73 -4.24 12.07
N LEU A 158 -4.09 -5.29 11.33
CA LEU A 158 -5.44 -5.84 11.36
C LEU A 158 -5.81 -6.34 12.75
N ARG A 159 -4.89 -7.02 13.45
CA ARG A 159 -5.09 -7.46 14.84
C ARG A 159 -5.29 -6.28 15.78
N GLU A 160 -4.46 -5.25 15.69
CA GLU A 160 -4.62 -4.01 16.48
C GLU A 160 -5.97 -3.33 16.22
N HIS A 161 -6.45 -3.35 14.98
CA HIS A 161 -7.76 -2.79 14.63
C HIS A 161 -8.91 -3.61 15.20
N ILE A 162 -8.85 -4.94 15.11
CA ILE A 162 -9.85 -5.85 15.70
C ILE A 162 -9.95 -5.60 17.22
N VAL A 163 -8.82 -5.58 17.92
CA VAL A 163 -8.80 -5.33 19.38
C VAL A 163 -9.45 -3.99 19.72
N ARG A 164 -9.19 -2.95 18.93
CA ARG A 164 -9.82 -1.63 19.13
C ARG A 164 -11.33 -1.69 18.94
N LEU A 165 -11.81 -2.33 17.87
CA LEU A 165 -13.25 -2.48 17.62
C LEU A 165 -13.93 -3.32 18.71
N GLU A 166 -13.25 -4.34 19.23
CA GLU A 166 -13.74 -5.12 20.37
C GLU A 166 -13.87 -4.27 21.63
N CYS A 167 -12.90 -3.38 21.90
CA CYS A 167 -13.00 -2.41 22.99
C CYS A 167 -14.15 -1.41 22.79
N GLU A 168 -14.27 -0.83 21.60
CA GLU A 168 -15.36 0.11 21.26
C GLU A 168 -16.73 -0.56 21.42
N LEU A 169 -16.88 -1.81 20.98
CA LEU A 169 -18.10 -2.58 21.13
C LEU A 169 -18.42 -2.86 22.61
N GLU A 170 -17.41 -3.13 23.44
CA GLU A 170 -17.61 -3.35 24.87
C GLU A 170 -17.99 -2.05 25.59
N ASP A 171 -17.35 -0.93 25.24
CA ASP A 171 -17.73 0.40 25.72
C ASP A 171 -19.19 0.70 25.36
N ASP A 172 -19.59 0.44 24.11
CA ASP A 172 -20.97 0.60 23.66
C ASP A 172 -21.94 -0.32 24.41
N ARG A 173 -21.56 -1.57 24.68
CA ARG A 173 -22.36 -2.52 25.48
C ARG A 173 -22.61 -2.01 26.89
N THR A 174 -21.60 -1.44 27.53
CA THR A 174 -21.76 -0.84 28.87
C THR A 174 -22.54 0.48 28.82
N ALA A 175 -22.56 1.16 27.68
CA ALA A 175 -23.27 2.41 27.46
C ALA A 175 -24.69 2.25 26.86
N VAL A 176 -25.20 1.02 26.69
CA VAL A 176 -26.45 0.73 25.98
C VAL A 176 -27.61 1.60 26.46
N ASP A 177 -27.86 1.71 27.77
CA ASP A 177 -28.97 2.50 28.29
C ASP A 177 -28.87 3.98 27.90
N ARG A 178 -27.65 4.55 27.96
CA ARG A 178 -27.39 5.93 27.55
C ARG A 178 -27.56 6.11 26.04
N LEU A 179 -27.10 5.15 25.24
CA LEU A 179 -27.25 5.17 23.78
C LEU A 179 -28.73 5.07 23.38
N VAL A 180 -29.50 4.20 24.05
CA VAL A 180 -30.95 4.09 23.88
C VAL A 180 -31.63 5.41 24.23
N ASP A 181 -31.31 6.02 25.37
CA ASP A 181 -31.88 7.31 25.77
C ASP A 181 -31.56 8.43 24.77
N ASN A 182 -30.33 8.49 24.29
CA ASN A 182 -29.91 9.47 23.28
C ASN A 182 -30.67 9.26 21.96
N ARG A 183 -30.75 8.01 21.49
CA ARG A 183 -31.47 7.67 20.27
C ARG A 183 -32.97 7.92 20.40
N PHE A 184 -33.55 7.62 21.56
CA PHE A 184 -34.96 7.88 21.87
C PHE A 184 -35.27 9.38 21.82
N ARG A 185 -34.41 10.22 22.41
CA ARG A 185 -34.53 11.70 22.32
C ARG A 185 -34.37 12.21 20.90
N GLU A 186 -33.42 11.68 20.13
CA GLU A 186 -33.20 12.07 18.73
C GLU A 186 -34.42 11.77 17.85
N VAL A 187 -35.03 10.59 18.03
CA VAL A 187 -36.21 10.16 17.25
C VAL A 187 -37.45 10.97 17.61
N LEU A 188 -37.62 11.35 18.88
CA LEU A 188 -38.80 12.09 19.34
C LEU A 188 -38.69 13.62 19.19
N GLY A 189 -37.49 14.17 18.94
CA GLY A 189 -37.30 15.62 18.81
C GLY A 189 -37.79 16.41 20.03
N ASP A 190 -38.41 17.59 19.82
CA ASP A 190 -38.93 18.46 20.89
C ASP A 190 -40.21 17.93 21.59
N GLU A 191 -40.79 16.80 21.13
CA GLU A 191 -42.00 16.20 21.74
C GLU A 191 -41.71 15.46 23.06
N VAL A 192 -40.46 15.41 23.50
CA VAL A 192 -40.04 14.81 24.79
C VAL A 192 -40.80 15.40 26.00
N SER A 193 -41.30 16.64 25.90
CA SER A 193 -42.11 17.25 26.98
C SER A 193 -43.52 16.64 27.12
N LEU A 194 -44.06 16.02 26.07
CA LEU A 194 -45.37 15.34 26.11
C LEU A 194 -45.26 13.92 26.68
N TRP A 195 -44.14 13.24 26.42
CA TRP A 195 -43.87 11.90 26.94
C TRP A 195 -43.57 11.89 28.45
N SER A 196 -42.85 12.90 28.96
CA SER A 196 -42.57 13.00 30.41
C SER A 196 -43.85 13.17 31.24
N LYS A 197 -44.85 13.89 30.72
CA LYS A 197 -46.19 13.99 31.32
C LYS A 197 -46.93 12.65 31.33
N TYR A 198 -46.78 11.84 30.28
CA TYR A 198 -47.47 10.56 30.14
C TYR A 198 -46.89 9.44 31.03
N VAL A 199 -45.58 9.48 31.34
CA VAL A 199 -44.91 8.48 32.21
C VAL A 199 -45.13 8.77 33.70
N VAL A 200 -45.24 10.05 34.10
CA VAL A 200 -45.54 10.45 35.49
C VAL A 200 -46.95 10.00 35.92
N ASP A 201 -47.92 10.00 35.00
CA ASP A 201 -49.32 9.60 35.26
C ASP A 201 -49.56 8.07 35.35
N ARG A 202 -48.52 7.26 35.11
CA ARG A 202 -48.62 5.78 35.12
C ARG A 202 -47.80 5.08 36.20
N ARG A 203 -47.10 5.81 37.07
CA ARG A 203 -46.56 5.21 38.30
C ARG A 203 -47.69 5.17 39.36
N PRO A 204 -48.12 3.99 39.83
CA PRO A 204 -49.04 3.89 40.95
C PRO A 204 -48.42 4.43 42.25
#